data_AF-A0A7Y5H6Z1-F1
#
_entry.id   AF-A0A7Y5H6Z1-F1
#
_cell.length_a   1.000
_cell.length_b   1.000
_cell.length_c   1.000
_cell.angle_alpha   90.00
_cell.angle_beta   90.00
_cell.angle_gamma   90.00
#
_symmetry.space_group_name_H-M   'P 1'
#
loop_
_entity.id
_entity.type
_entity.pdbx_description
1 polymer ?
#
loop_
_entity_poly.entity_id
_entity_poly.type
_entity_poly.pdbx_seq_one_letter_code
_entity_poly.pdbx_strand_id
1 'polypeptide(L)'
;KNITVKFESTGMDEAITLPVLVKQNVYLIFKEAVNNIYKYADATAVVIRLTLKDKQIHLEVEDNGGGFTGGVTMGGNGMKNMRMRAESLGGKFDVKSGQGVTIRIVIPIRD
;
A
#
# COMPACT_ATOMS: atom_id res chain seq x y z
N LYS A 1 -14.61 -9.84 9.12
CA LYS A 1 -14.09 -10.94 8.28
C LYS A 1 -12.90 -11.57 9.00
N ASN A 2 -12.76 -12.89 9.00
CA ASN A 2 -11.58 -13.55 9.57
C ASN A 2 -10.46 -13.55 8.52
N ILE A 3 -9.55 -12.58 8.61
CA ILE A 3 -8.44 -12.41 7.69
C ILE A 3 -7.15 -12.54 8.51
N THR A 4 -6.28 -13.46 8.13
CA THR A 4 -4.95 -13.57 8.72
C THR A 4 -4.07 -12.46 8.19
N VAL A 5 -3.44 -11.69 9.08
CA VAL A 5 -2.55 -10.59 8.71
C VAL A 5 -1.12 -10.94 9.06
N LYS A 6 -0.23 -10.91 8.06
CA LYS A 6 1.21 -10.95 8.24
C LYS A 6 1.76 -9.55 8.00
N PHE A 7 2.40 -8.96 9.01
CA PHE A 7 3.06 -7.67 8.90
C PHE A 7 4.57 -7.85 9.05
N GLU A 8 5.33 -7.38 8.06
CA GLU A 8 6.78 -7.46 8.02
C GLU A 8 7.33 -6.04 7.89
N SER A 9 8.24 -5.65 8.80
CA SER A 9 8.97 -4.40 8.69
C SER A 9 10.47 -4.65 8.61
N THR A 10 11.18 -3.81 7.86
CA THR A 10 12.64 -3.87 7.72
C THR A 10 13.21 -2.47 7.65
N GLY A 11 14.24 -2.20 8.46
CA GLY A 11 14.88 -0.88 8.53
C GLY A 11 13.97 0.21 9.12
N MET A 12 12.88 -0.16 9.80
CA MET A 12 11.93 0.77 10.44
C MET A 12 12.15 0.76 11.97
N ASP A 13 13.33 1.18 12.40
CA ASP A 13 13.73 1.30 13.81
C ASP A 13 13.08 2.53 14.49
N GLU A 14 12.91 2.48 15.81
CA GLU A 14 12.22 3.52 16.60
C GLU A 14 12.82 4.93 16.46
N ALA A 15 14.11 5.04 16.14
CA ALA A 15 14.82 6.30 16.01
C ALA A 15 14.55 7.05 14.69
N ILE A 16 13.82 6.45 13.74
CA ILE A 16 13.60 7.05 12.42
C ILE A 16 12.58 8.18 12.50
N THR A 17 13.05 9.38 12.16
CA THR A 17 12.19 10.53 11.95
C THR A 17 11.84 10.65 10.48
N LEU A 18 10.58 10.40 10.15
CA LEU A 18 10.02 10.64 8.81
C LEU A 18 9.37 12.02 8.75
N PRO A 19 9.49 12.75 7.62
CA PRO A 19 8.72 13.94 7.38
C PRO A 19 7.22 13.69 7.59
N VAL A 20 6.53 14.63 8.25
CA VAL A 20 5.12 14.48 8.64
C VAL A 20 4.23 14.14 7.43
N LEU A 21 4.45 14.84 6.31
CA LEU A 21 3.69 14.61 5.07
C LEU A 21 3.91 13.20 4.50
N VAL A 22 5.13 12.66 4.60
CA VAL A 22 5.45 11.30 4.18
C VAL A 22 4.69 10.30 5.05
N LYS A 23 4.78 10.44 6.37
CA LYS A 23 4.09 9.58 7.34
C LYS A 23 2.57 9.57 7.12
N GLN A 24 1.97 10.74 6.95
CA GLN A 24 0.53 10.88 6.74
C GLN A 24 0.05 10.23 5.44
N ASN A 25 0.73 10.48 4.31
CA ASN A 25 0.30 9.93 3.03
C ASN A 25 0.52 8.41 2.95
N VAL A 26 1.65 7.89 3.46
CA VAL A 26 1.89 6.45 3.56
C VAL A 26 0.80 5.78 4.39
N TYR A 27 0.44 6.35 5.54
CA TYR A 27 -0.65 5.84 6.38
C TYR A 27 -2.01 5.85 5.66
N LEU A 28 -2.35 6.94 4.97
CA LEU A 28 -3.62 7.03 4.24
C LEU A 28 -3.68 6.03 3.07
N ILE A 29 -2.56 5.78 2.39
CA ILE A 29 -2.47 4.76 1.35
C ILE A 29 -2.66 3.36 1.96
N PHE A 30 -1.92 3.05 3.03
CA PHE A 30 -2.07 1.80 3.77
C PHE A 30 -3.52 1.56 4.23
N LYS A 31 -4.13 2.57 4.85
CA LYS A 31 -5.52 2.50 5.34
C LYS A 31 -6.50 2.20 4.21
N GLU A 32 -6.35 2.88 3.08
CA GLU A 32 -7.23 2.67 1.93
C GLU A 32 -7.03 1.28 1.30
N ALA A 33 -5.79 0.80 1.19
CA ALA A 33 -5.49 -0.55 0.72
C ALA A 33 -6.16 -1.62 1.62
N VAL A 34 -5.99 -1.53 2.94
CA VAL A 34 -6.62 -2.45 3.90
C VAL A 34 -8.14 -2.38 3.85
N ASN A 35 -8.71 -1.18 3.70
CA ASN A 35 -10.15 -0.98 3.57
C ASN A 35 -10.70 -1.62 2.29
N ASN A 36 -9.98 -1.51 1.17
CA ASN A 36 -10.36 -2.15 -0.09
C ASN A 36 -10.36 -3.68 0.05
N ILE A 37 -9.36 -4.25 0.72
CA ILE A 37 -9.32 -5.69 0.98
C ILE A 37 -10.52 -6.12 1.82
N TYR A 38 -10.76 -5.43 2.94
CA TYR A 38 -11.86 -5.76 3.84
C TYR A 38 -13.22 -5.72 3.13
N LYS A 39 -13.44 -4.72 2.27
CA LYS A 39 -14.72 -4.52 1.58
C LYS A 39 -14.89 -5.43 0.37
N TYR A 40 -13.86 -5.62 -0.45
CA TYR A 40 -14.02 -6.11 -1.82
C TYR A 40 -13.26 -7.41 -2.13
N ALA A 41 -12.19 -7.76 -1.42
CA ALA A 41 -11.29 -8.81 -1.90
C ALA A 41 -11.77 -10.25 -1.62
N ASP A 42 -12.65 -10.44 -0.62
CA ASP A 42 -12.97 -11.77 -0.05
C ASP A 42 -11.72 -12.63 0.24
N ALA A 43 -10.64 -11.94 0.62
CA ALA A 43 -9.37 -12.53 0.99
C ALA A 43 -9.44 -13.26 2.34
N THR A 44 -8.62 -14.28 2.49
CA THR A 44 -8.40 -15.01 3.74
C THR A 44 -7.08 -14.65 4.40
N ALA A 45 -6.13 -14.12 3.63
CA ALA A 45 -4.82 -13.70 4.09
C ALA A 45 -4.38 -12.39 3.43
N VAL A 46 -3.64 -11.59 4.20
CA VAL A 46 -3.00 -10.36 3.76
C VAL A 46 -1.57 -10.34 4.24
N VAL A 47 -0.66 -9.94 3.35
CA VAL A 47 0.73 -9.66 3.69
C VAL A 47 1.00 -8.18 3.47
N ILE A 48 1.52 -7.51 4.50
CA ILE A 48 1.94 -6.12 4.45
C ILE A 48 3.44 -6.07 4.71
N ARG A 49 4.18 -5.44 3.79
CA ARG A 49 5.62 -5.25 3.92
C ARG A 49 5.93 -3.77 3.91
N LEU A 50 6.61 -3.30 4.95
CA LEU A 50 7.04 -1.92 5.10
C LEU A 50 8.56 -1.88 5.28
N THR A 51 9.26 -1.47 4.23
CA THR A 51 10.72 -1.43 4.21
C THR A 51 11.21 0.00 4.06
N LEU A 52 12.15 0.41 4.89
CA LEU A 52 12.99 1.57 4.64
C LEU A 52 14.35 1.09 4.12
N LYS A 53 14.69 1.52 2.90
CA LYS A 53 15.98 1.23 2.27
C LYS A 53 16.38 2.38 1.37
N ASP A 54 17.66 2.74 1.30
CA ASP A 54 18.20 3.75 0.37
C ASP A 54 17.42 5.07 0.39
N LYS A 55 17.11 5.58 1.60
CA LYS A 55 16.24 6.76 1.84
C LYS A 55 14.88 6.70 1.14
N GLN A 56 14.31 5.50 0.97
CA GLN A 56 13.00 5.30 0.36
C GLN A 56 12.13 4.38 1.22
N ILE A 57 10.87 4.75 1.38
CA ILE A 57 9.84 3.90 1.97
C ILE A 57 9.22 3.06 0.87
N HIS A 58 9.30 1.75 1.04
CA HIS A 58 8.60 0.77 0.24
C HIS A 58 7.45 0.22 1.08
N LEU A 59 6.21 0.44 0.63
CA LEU A 59 5.05 -0.22 1.20
C LEU A 59 4.45 -1.13 0.14
N GLU A 60 4.29 -2.40 0.49
CA GLU A 60 3.56 -3.39 -0.27
C GLU A 60 2.40 -3.92 0.58
N VAL A 61 1.22 -4.00 -0.04
CA VAL A 61 0.03 -4.62 0.56
C VAL A 61 -0.51 -5.62 -0.45
N GLU A 62 -0.53 -6.89 -0.07
CA GLU A 62 -0.89 -8.03 -0.92
C GLU A 62 -2.00 -8.83 -0.25
N ASP A 63 -3.07 -9.11 -0.98
CA ASP A 63 -4.13 -10.03 -0.57
C ASP A 63 -4.23 -11.23 -1.53
N ASN A 64 -4.82 -12.33 -1.05
CA ASN A 64 -5.06 -13.54 -1.81
C ASN A 64 -6.52 -13.68 -2.30
N GLY A 65 -7.20 -12.56 -2.48
CA GLY A 65 -8.61 -12.50 -2.88
C GLY A 65 -8.87 -12.82 -4.35
N GLY A 66 -10.06 -12.47 -4.82
CA GLY A 66 -10.50 -12.72 -6.20
C GLY A 66 -9.89 -11.81 -7.28
N GLY A 67 -9.12 -10.79 -6.89
CA GLY A 67 -8.63 -9.77 -7.80
C GLY A 67 -9.74 -8.92 -8.44
N PHE A 68 -9.44 -8.25 -9.56
CA PHE A 68 -10.42 -7.47 -10.32
C PHE A 68 -11.03 -8.31 -11.45
N THR A 69 -12.34 -8.55 -11.39
CA THR A 69 -13.10 -9.16 -12.49
C THR A 69 -13.70 -8.06 -13.37
N GLY A 70 -13.24 -7.98 -14.62
CA GLY A 70 -13.63 -6.92 -15.56
C GLY A 70 -12.52 -5.88 -15.70
N GLY A 71 -11.78 -5.99 -16.80
CA GLY A 71 -10.56 -5.26 -17.09
C GLY A 71 -10.57 -3.85 -16.54
N VAL A 72 -9.68 -3.63 -15.56
CA VAL A 72 -9.22 -2.34 -15.06
C VAL A 72 -10.19 -1.20 -15.37
N THR A 73 -11.33 -1.16 -14.69
CA THR A 73 -11.90 0.13 -14.33
C THR A 73 -10.94 0.73 -13.29
N MET A 74 -9.82 1.22 -13.82
CA MET A 74 -8.85 2.06 -13.13
C MET A 74 -9.66 3.22 -12.55
N GLY A 75 -9.80 3.27 -11.23
CA GLY A 75 -10.14 4.50 -10.54
C GLY A 75 -11.52 4.58 -9.91
N GLY A 76 -11.87 3.61 -9.05
CA GLY A 76 -12.57 4.03 -7.82
C GLY A 76 -11.75 5.15 -7.14
N ASN A 77 -12.42 6.08 -6.46
CA ASN A 77 -11.75 7.22 -5.82
C ASN A 77 -10.56 6.80 -4.93
N GLY A 78 -10.64 5.61 -4.31
CA GLY A 78 -9.55 5.03 -3.51
C GLY A 78 -8.23 4.89 -4.28
N MET A 79 -8.21 4.17 -5.40
CA MET A 79 -6.98 3.89 -6.17
C MET A 79 -6.39 5.17 -6.76
N LYS A 80 -7.24 6.08 -7.26
CA LYS A 80 -6.81 7.40 -7.76
C LYS A 80 -6.19 8.24 -6.66
N ASN A 81 -6.80 8.25 -5.47
CA ASN A 81 -6.29 8.99 -4.32
C ASN A 81 -4.96 8.39 -3.82
N MET A 82 -4.82 7.07 -3.78
CA MET A 82 -3.56 6.43 -3.39
C MET A 82 -2.43 6.76 -4.35
N ARG A 83 -2.69 6.68 -5.67
CA ARG A 83 -1.75 7.10 -6.72
C ARG A 83 -1.35 8.56 -6.55
N MET A 84 -2.32 9.47 -6.47
CA MET A 84 -2.08 10.91 -6.31
C MET A 84 -1.21 11.21 -5.10
N ARG A 85 -1.47 10.57 -3.95
CA ARG A 85 -0.70 10.76 -2.72
C ARG A 85 0.74 10.27 -2.83
N ALA A 86 0.97 9.17 -3.54
CA ALA A 86 2.33 8.67 -3.77
C ALA A 86 3.09 9.61 -4.73
N GLU A 87 2.45 10.01 -5.83
CA GLU A 87 3.02 10.88 -6.85
C GLU A 87 3.27 12.31 -6.32
N SER A 88 2.43 12.83 -5.42
CA SER A 88 2.63 14.15 -4.80
C SER A 88 3.86 14.23 -3.90
N LEU A 89 4.37 13.09 -3.43
CA LEU A 89 5.63 12.96 -2.70
C LEU A 89 6.82 12.65 -3.62
N GLY A 90 6.63 12.70 -4.93
CA GLY A 90 7.64 12.31 -5.93
C GLY A 90 7.91 10.80 -5.95
N GLY A 91 6.98 10.01 -5.44
CA GLY A 91 7.06 8.56 -5.39
C GLY A 91 6.42 7.86 -6.58
N LYS A 92 6.40 6.53 -6.52
CA LYS A 92 5.78 5.65 -7.52
C LYS A 92 4.63 4.88 -6.90
N PHE A 93 3.62 4.58 -7.72
CA PHE A 93 2.48 3.75 -7.37
C PHE A 93 2.28 2.67 -8.44
N ASP A 94 2.27 1.42 -8.03
CA ASP A 94 2.01 0.25 -8.87
C ASP A 94 0.89 -0.60 -8.27
N VAL A 95 0.08 -1.19 -9.14
CA VAL A 95 -0.97 -2.12 -8.76
C VAL A 95 -0.99 -3.30 -9.71
N LYS A 96 -1.01 -4.50 -9.14
CA LYS A 96 -1.15 -5.76 -9.88
C LYS A 96 -2.37 -6.50 -9.37
N SER A 97 -3.02 -7.22 -10.26
CA SER A 97 -4.16 -8.06 -9.91
C SER A 97 -4.17 -9.35 -10.71
N GLY A 98 -4.72 -10.39 -10.10
CA GLY A 98 -4.82 -11.76 -10.62
C GLY A 98 -5.56 -12.60 -9.58
N GLN A 99 -4.85 -13.55 -8.95
CA GLN A 99 -5.34 -14.25 -7.75
C GLN A 99 -5.13 -13.38 -6.50
N GLY A 100 -5.75 -12.19 -6.50
CA GLY A 100 -5.62 -11.19 -5.45
C GLY A 100 -5.27 -9.80 -6.00
N VAL A 101 -4.94 -8.88 -5.09
CA VAL A 101 -4.43 -7.55 -5.44
C VAL A 101 -3.13 -7.29 -4.68
N THR A 102 -2.15 -6.74 -5.40
CA THR A 102 -0.91 -6.22 -4.83
C THR A 102 -0.81 -4.74 -5.12
N ILE A 103 -0.75 -3.91 -4.08
CA ILE A 103 -0.46 -2.48 -4.15
C ILE A 103 0.97 -2.25 -3.70
N ARG A 104 1.73 -1.48 -4.47
CA ARG A 104 3.12 -1.10 -4.14
C ARG A 104 3.29 0.40 -4.27
N ILE A 105 3.93 0.99 -3.28
CA ILE A 105 4.44 2.36 -3.37
C ILE A 105 5.92 2.42 -3.03
N VAL A 106 6.61 3.36 -3.65
CA VAL A 106 7.99 3.72 -3.35
C VAL A 106 8.05 5.22 -3.17
N ILE A 107 8.32 5.69 -1.96
CA ILE A 107 8.30 7.10 -1.58
C ILE A 107 9.70 7.53 -1.15
N PRO A 108 10.35 8.50 -1.83
CA PRO A 108 11.61 9.04 -1.37
C PRO A 108 11.42 9.84 -0.08
N ILE A 109 12.34 9.67 0.87
CA ILE A 109 12.50 10.55 2.01
C ILE A 109 13.47 11.64 1.58
N ARG A 110 12.92 12.81 1.31
CA ARG A 110 13.72 14.03 1.14
C ARG A 110 13.89 14.66 2.51
N ASP A 111 15.11 15.14 2.76
CA ASP A 111 15.44 15.92 3.95
C ASP A 111 14.66 17.26 3.93
#